data_AF-A0A7X8PU37-F1
#
_entry.id   AF-A0A7X8PU37-F1
#
_cell.length_a   1.000
_cell.length_b   1.000
_cell.length_c   1.000
_cell.angle_alpha   90.00
_cell.angle_beta   90.00
_cell.angle_gamma   90.00
#
_symmetry.space_group_name_H-M   'P 1'
#
loop_
_entity.id
_entity.type
_entity.pdbx_description
1 polymer ?
#
loop_
_entity_poly.entity_id
_entity_poly.type
_entity_poly.pdbx_seq_one_letter_code
_entity_poly.pdbx_strand_id
1 'polypeptide(L)'
;MGRAFEYRKATKLKRWGNMARVFTKLGKQITIAVKEGGPDPDTNPRLRVLAQQAKKENMPKENVERAIKKASSKDEADYKEMVYEGYGPNGIAIVVETATDNPTRTVANIRSYFNKFGGSLGTSGSLQFLFDHKCVFKIAPKPTVS
;
A
#
# COMPACT_ATOMS: atom_id res chain seq x y z
N MET A 1 -7.67 17.33 -28.95
CA MET A 1 -8.46 16.29 -28.26
C MET A 1 -9.85 16.23 -28.88
N GLY A 2 -10.28 15.10 -29.43
CA GLY A 2 -11.60 14.99 -30.08
C GLY A 2 -12.78 14.88 -29.10
N ARG A 3 -14.02 15.10 -29.55
CA ARG A 3 -15.25 15.02 -28.73
C ARG A 3 -15.35 13.75 -27.88
N ALA A 4 -14.93 12.60 -28.41
CA ALA A 4 -14.94 11.33 -27.69
C ALA A 4 -14.02 11.30 -26.45
N PHE A 5 -12.93 12.10 -26.45
CA PHE A 5 -12.09 12.27 -25.27
C PHE A 5 -12.82 13.07 -24.19
N GLU A 6 -13.42 14.21 -24.56
CA GLU A 6 -14.13 15.09 -23.61
C GLU A 6 -15.26 14.35 -22.88
N TYR A 7 -16.07 13.54 -23.57
CA TYR A 7 -17.11 12.72 -22.94
C TYR A 7 -16.58 11.66 -21.95
N ARG A 8 -15.39 11.10 -22.19
CA ARG A 8 -14.79 10.06 -21.33
C ARG A 8 -13.75 10.59 -20.36
N LYS A 9 -13.50 11.90 -20.37
CA LYS A 9 -12.40 12.57 -19.66
C LYS A 9 -12.48 12.32 -18.16
N ALA A 10 -13.64 12.54 -17.54
CA ALA A 10 -13.84 12.35 -16.11
C ALA A 10 -13.56 10.89 -15.68
N THR A 11 -14.11 9.91 -16.40
CA THR A 11 -13.91 8.48 -16.11
C THR A 11 -12.46 8.05 -16.31
N LYS A 12 -11.81 8.53 -17.38
CA LYS A 12 -10.39 8.28 -17.63
C LYS A 12 -9.51 8.86 -16.53
N LEU A 13 -9.72 10.12 -16.15
CA LEU A 13 -8.96 10.79 -15.09
C LEU A 13 -9.14 10.10 -13.73
N LYS A 14 -10.38 9.71 -13.38
CA LYS A 14 -10.64 8.94 -12.15
C LYS A 14 -9.89 7.62 -12.14
N ARG A 15 -9.90 6.88 -13.26
CA ARG A 15 -9.14 5.63 -13.40
C ARG A 15 -7.64 5.87 -13.28
N TRP A 16 -7.10 6.86 -13.98
CA TRP A 16 -5.66 7.17 -13.93
C TRP A 16 -5.20 7.63 -12.55
N GLY A 17 -5.99 8.44 -11.85
CA GLY A 17 -5.69 8.84 -10.47
C GLY A 17 -5.65 7.65 -9.51
N ASN A 18 -6.59 6.71 -9.63
CA ASN A 18 -6.57 5.48 -8.83
C ASN A 18 -5.36 4.60 -9.17
N MET A 19 -5.06 4.40 -10.46
CA MET A 19 -3.91 3.61 -10.91
C MET A 19 -2.59 4.20 -10.42
N ALA A 20 -2.41 5.52 -10.49
CA ALA A 20 -1.21 6.19 -10.00
C ALA A 20 -0.99 5.91 -8.50
N ARG A 21 -2.05 6.06 -7.68
CA ARG A 21 -1.97 5.79 -6.23
C ARG A 21 -1.64 4.32 -5.93
N VAL A 22 -2.32 3.38 -6.59
CA VAL A 22 -2.11 1.95 -6.41
C VAL A 22 -0.69 1.55 -6.84
N PHE A 23 -0.22 2.05 -7.98
CA PHE A 23 1.10 1.74 -8.51
C PHE A 23 2.22 2.26 -7.63
N THR A 24 2.08 3.47 -7.08
CA THR A 24 3.04 3.99 -6.10
C THR A 24 3.07 3.14 -4.83
N LYS A 25 1.92 2.66 -4.33
CA LYS A 25 1.88 1.80 -3.14
C LYS A 25 2.54 0.45 -3.39
N LEU A 26 2.20 -0.21 -4.50
CA LEU A 26 2.78 -1.49 -4.88
C LEU A 26 4.29 -1.38 -5.13
N GLY A 27 4.73 -0.32 -5.79
CA GLY A 27 6.16 -0.07 -6.03
C GLY A 27 6.95 0.00 -4.73
N LYS A 28 6.45 0.73 -3.72
CA LYS A 28 7.09 0.80 -2.39
C LYS A 28 7.14 -0.56 -1.69
N GLN A 29 6.05 -1.32 -1.74
CA GLN A 29 6.01 -2.66 -1.14
C GLN A 29 6.98 -3.63 -1.82
N ILE A 30 7.12 -3.57 -3.15
CA ILE A 30 8.11 -4.35 -3.90
C ILE A 30 9.52 -3.97 -3.43
N THR A 31 9.80 -2.67 -3.29
CA THR A 31 11.12 -2.21 -2.82
C THR A 31 11.46 -2.72 -1.42
N ILE A 32 10.51 -2.70 -0.49
CA ILE A 32 10.69 -3.24 0.86
C ILE A 32 10.93 -4.76 0.81
N ALA A 33 10.08 -5.50 0.10
CA ALA A 33 10.21 -6.94 -0.01
C ALA A 33 11.57 -7.37 -0.61
N VAL A 34 12.07 -6.63 -1.60
CA VAL A 34 13.38 -6.89 -2.22
C VAL A 34 14.53 -6.60 -1.25
N LYS A 35 14.44 -5.53 -0.46
CA LYS A 35 15.45 -5.21 0.55
C LYS A 35 15.51 -6.25 1.68
N GLU A 36 14.37 -6.80 2.08
CA GLU A 36 14.29 -7.80 3.15
C GLU A 36 14.67 -9.22 2.71
N GLY A 37 14.20 -9.64 1.52
CA GLY A 37 14.25 -11.04 1.08
C GLY A 37 14.96 -11.28 -0.25
N GLY A 38 15.59 -10.26 -0.81
CA GLY A 38 16.27 -10.34 -2.10
C GLY A 38 15.35 -10.15 -3.32
N PRO A 39 15.95 -9.93 -4.51
CA PRO A 39 15.25 -9.53 -5.73
C PRO A 39 14.52 -10.66 -6.48
N ASP A 40 14.73 -11.90 -6.06
CA ASP A 40 14.22 -13.08 -6.76
C ASP A 40 12.86 -13.52 -6.19
N PRO A 41 11.76 -13.47 -6.97
CA PRO A 41 10.44 -13.90 -6.52
C PRO A 41 10.36 -15.40 -6.17
N ASP A 42 11.27 -16.24 -6.67
CA ASP A 42 11.26 -17.68 -6.40
C ASP A 42 11.78 -18.01 -5.01
N THR A 43 12.70 -17.22 -4.50
CA THR A 43 13.24 -17.32 -3.14
C THR A 43 12.56 -16.37 -2.15
N ASN A 44 11.78 -15.39 -2.63
CA ASN A 44 11.07 -14.40 -1.82
C ASN A 44 9.53 -14.50 -1.95
N PRO A 45 8.83 -15.19 -1.03
CA PRO A 45 7.37 -15.33 -1.06
C PRO A 45 6.61 -14.00 -1.02
N ARG A 46 7.12 -12.99 -0.30
CA ARG A 46 6.49 -11.66 -0.19
C ARG A 46 6.50 -10.96 -1.56
N LEU A 47 7.64 -11.01 -2.24
CA LEU A 47 7.79 -10.47 -3.60
C LEU A 47 6.88 -11.20 -4.62
N ARG A 48 6.73 -12.52 -4.49
CA ARG A 48 5.84 -13.33 -5.33
C ARG A 48 4.38 -12.88 -5.23
N VAL A 49 3.89 -12.67 -4.01
CA VAL A 49 2.51 -12.18 -3.77
C VAL A 49 2.32 -10.78 -4.34
N LEU A 50 3.30 -9.89 -4.14
CA LEU A 50 3.25 -8.53 -4.68
C LEU A 50 3.26 -8.51 -6.22
N ALA A 51 4.02 -9.41 -6.86
CA ALA A 51 4.02 -9.56 -8.30
C ALA A 51 2.65 -10.03 -8.83
N GLN A 52 1.98 -10.96 -8.13
CA GLN A 52 0.62 -11.38 -8.46
C GLN A 52 -0.39 -10.24 -8.30
N GLN A 53 -0.28 -9.47 -7.22
CA GLN A 53 -1.14 -8.31 -6.98
C GLN A 53 -0.93 -7.20 -8.02
N ALA A 54 0.32 -6.93 -8.41
CA ALA A 54 0.65 -6.00 -9.49
C ALA A 54 0.02 -6.42 -10.82
N LYS A 55 0.07 -7.72 -11.15
CA LYS A 55 -0.60 -8.28 -12.33
C LYS A 55 -2.12 -8.09 -12.26
N LYS A 56 -2.73 -8.32 -11.09
CA LYS A 56 -4.18 -8.13 -10.87
C LYS A 56 -4.62 -6.67 -11.07
N GLU A 57 -3.79 -5.72 -10.66
CA GLU A 57 -4.04 -4.28 -10.83
C GLU A 57 -3.66 -3.75 -12.23
N ASN A 58 -3.29 -4.63 -13.17
CA ASN A 58 -2.82 -4.29 -14.51
C ASN A 58 -1.59 -3.35 -14.51
N MET A 59 -0.70 -3.49 -13.52
CA MET A 59 0.59 -2.82 -13.55
C MET A 59 1.46 -3.42 -14.67
N PRO A 60 2.04 -2.60 -15.57
CA PRO A 60 2.98 -3.08 -16.59
C PRO A 60 4.16 -3.83 -15.96
N LYS A 61 4.56 -4.96 -16.57
CA LYS A 61 5.67 -5.81 -16.08
C LYS A 61 6.97 -5.03 -15.92
N GLU A 62 7.27 -4.14 -16.86
CA GLU A 62 8.44 -3.25 -16.83
C GLU A 62 8.49 -2.37 -15.58
N ASN A 63 7.35 -1.94 -15.04
CA ASN A 63 7.31 -1.14 -13.82
C ASN A 63 7.69 -1.98 -12.59
N VAL A 64 7.28 -3.25 -12.55
CA VAL A 64 7.64 -4.20 -11.49
C VAL A 64 9.14 -4.50 -11.55
N GLU A 65 9.65 -4.83 -12.72
CA GLU A 65 11.08 -5.10 -12.93
C GLU A 65 11.95 -3.89 -12.61
N ARG A 66 11.50 -2.67 -12.99
CA ARG A 66 12.17 -1.42 -12.62
C ARG A 66 12.19 -1.22 -11.11
N ALA A 67 11.09 -1.49 -10.41
CA ALA A 67 11.02 -1.37 -8.95
C ALA A 67 11.97 -2.36 -8.26
N ILE A 68 12.08 -3.60 -8.75
CA ILE A 68 13.03 -4.61 -8.25
C ILE A 68 14.48 -4.15 -8.46
N LYS A 69 14.84 -3.80 -9.70
CA LYS A 69 16.21 -3.33 -10.02
C LYS A 69 16.61 -2.12 -9.19
N LYS A 70 15.69 -1.17 -9.02
CA LYS A 70 15.91 0.03 -8.22
C LYS A 70 16.14 -0.32 -6.74
N ALA A 71 15.36 -1.25 -6.20
CA ALA A 71 15.51 -1.69 -4.82
C ALA A 71 16.82 -2.46 -4.55
N SER A 72 17.38 -3.13 -5.56
CA SER A 72 18.70 -3.78 -5.46
C SER A 72 19.88 -2.80 -5.51
N SER A 73 19.65 -1.55 -5.91
CA SER A 73 20.68 -0.49 -5.89
C SER A 73 20.80 0.11 -4.49
N LYS A 74 22.05 0.37 -4.04
CA LYS A 74 22.35 0.86 -2.68
C LYS A 74 21.93 2.31 -2.41
N ASP A 75 21.50 3.05 -3.43
CA ASP A 75 21.21 4.49 -3.34
C ASP A 75 19.75 4.81 -2.94
N GLU A 76 18.89 3.80 -2.77
CA GLU A 76 17.48 4.03 -2.43
C GLU A 76 17.28 4.22 -0.92
N ALA A 77 16.51 5.25 -0.54
CA ALA A 77 16.12 5.50 0.85
C ALA A 77 15.51 4.24 1.51
N ASP A 78 15.90 3.98 2.76
CA ASP A 78 15.39 2.85 3.53
C ASP A 78 13.95 3.12 3.98
N TYR A 79 13.02 2.46 3.29
CA TYR A 79 11.64 2.40 3.71
C TYR A 79 11.51 1.44 4.89
N LYS A 80 10.94 1.92 5.99
CA LYS A 80 10.61 1.16 7.18
C LYS A 80 9.10 0.97 7.27
N GLU A 81 8.69 -0.21 7.70
CA GLU A 81 7.30 -0.50 8.03
C GLU A 81 7.03 -0.06 9.46
N MET A 82 6.02 0.78 9.64
CA MET A 82 5.63 1.34 10.93
C MET A 82 4.12 1.25 11.06
N VAL A 83 3.65 0.80 12.22
CA VAL A 83 2.23 0.76 12.57
C VAL A 83 1.95 1.90 13.54
N TYR A 84 0.90 2.67 13.24
CA TYR A 84 0.40 3.74 14.10
C TYR A 84 -1.01 3.39 14.54
N GLU A 85 -1.30 3.67 15.80
CA GLU A 85 -2.56 3.31 16.42
C GLU A 85 -3.20 4.55 17.01
N GLY A 86 -4.53 4.61 17.02
CA GLY A 86 -5.25 5.73 17.62
C GLY A 86 -6.75 5.54 17.59
N TYR A 87 -7.45 6.57 18.05
CA TYR A 87 -8.91 6.60 18.12
C TYR A 87 -9.44 7.78 17.30
N GLY A 88 -10.46 7.51 16.49
CA GLY A 88 -11.25 8.54 15.81
C GLY A 88 -12.40 9.05 16.70
N PRO A 89 -13.30 9.88 16.12
CA PRO A 89 -14.54 10.29 16.77
C PRO A 89 -15.32 9.10 17.34
N ASN A 90 -15.99 9.32 18.46
CA ASN A 90 -16.82 8.32 19.15
C ASN A 90 -16.03 7.07 19.61
N GLY A 91 -14.70 7.17 19.77
CA GLY A 91 -13.88 6.07 20.27
C GLY A 91 -13.65 4.94 19.26
N ILE A 92 -13.79 5.21 17.96
CA ILE A 92 -13.52 4.21 16.92
C ILE A 92 -12.02 3.94 16.86
N ALA A 93 -11.61 2.69 17.09
CA ALA A 93 -10.22 2.28 17.00
C ALA A 93 -9.72 2.22 15.55
N ILE A 94 -8.54 2.79 15.29
CA ILE A 94 -7.94 2.90 13.96
C ILE A 94 -6.49 2.44 14.01
N VAL A 95 -6.16 1.45 13.18
CA VAL A 95 -4.78 1.01 12.91
C VAL A 95 -4.36 1.53 11.53
N VAL A 96 -3.19 2.16 11.46
CA VAL A 96 -2.62 2.72 10.24
C VAL A 96 -1.25 2.07 9.99
N GLU A 97 -1.23 1.12 9.06
CA GLU A 97 0.02 0.51 8.58
C GLU A 97 0.66 1.39 7.51
N THR A 98 1.96 1.65 7.67
CA THR A 98 2.70 2.55 6.79
C THR A 98 4.04 1.98 6.36
N ALA A 99 4.49 2.41 5.19
CA ALA A 99 5.80 2.17 4.63
C ALA A 99 6.44 3.52 4.31
N THR A 100 7.48 3.92 5.05
CA THR A 100 8.03 5.27 4.97
C THR A 100 9.54 5.33 5.13
N ASP A 101 10.17 6.22 4.38
CA ASP A 101 11.58 6.59 4.47
C ASP A 101 11.85 7.65 5.57
N ASN A 102 10.79 8.25 6.11
CA ASN A 102 10.90 9.27 7.16
C ASN A 102 9.76 9.09 8.19
N PRO A 103 10.01 8.36 9.28
CA PRO A 103 9.02 8.14 10.35
C PRO A 103 8.54 9.44 10.99
N THR A 104 9.44 10.42 11.21
CA THR A 104 9.12 11.71 11.84
C THR A 104 8.11 12.53 11.03
N ARG A 105 8.30 12.61 9.72
CA ARG A 105 7.33 13.25 8.81
C ARG A 105 5.99 12.52 8.80
N THR A 106 6.04 11.19 8.84
CA THR A 106 4.86 10.33 8.73
C THR A 106 3.98 10.43 9.97
N VAL A 107 4.57 10.33 11.16
CA VAL A 107 3.84 10.48 12.42
C VAL A 107 3.25 11.89 12.56
N ALA A 108 3.96 12.93 12.14
CA ALA A 108 3.45 14.31 12.17
C ALA A 108 2.22 14.48 11.28
N ASN A 109 2.26 13.95 10.05
CA ASN A 109 1.14 13.99 9.12
C ASN A 109 -0.06 13.20 9.65
N ILE A 110 0.16 11.99 10.15
CA ILE A 110 -0.92 11.15 10.71
C ILE A 110 -1.57 11.86 11.90
N ARG A 111 -0.76 12.35 12.84
CA ARG A 111 -1.26 13.10 14.00
C ARG A 111 -2.10 14.30 13.59
N SER A 112 -1.65 15.06 12.59
CA SER A 112 -2.39 16.21 12.05
C SER A 112 -3.78 15.79 11.54
N TYR A 113 -3.89 14.66 10.82
CA TYR A 113 -5.18 14.16 10.35
C TYR A 113 -6.09 13.68 11.49
N PHE A 114 -5.57 12.95 12.47
CA PHE A 114 -6.36 12.56 13.65
C PHE A 114 -6.93 13.79 14.35
N ASN A 115 -6.07 14.77 14.66
CA ASN A 115 -6.48 16.01 15.32
C ASN A 115 -7.52 16.80 14.50
N LYS A 116 -7.34 16.89 13.18
CA LYS A 116 -8.25 17.61 12.29
C LYS A 116 -9.67 17.03 12.29
N PHE A 117 -9.79 15.71 12.47
CA PHE A 117 -11.06 15.00 12.42
C PHE A 117 -11.56 14.57 13.81
N GLY A 118 -11.10 15.21 14.89
CA GLY A 118 -11.62 14.95 16.25
C GLY A 118 -11.21 13.59 16.84
N GLY A 119 -10.10 13.03 16.36
CA GLY A 119 -9.45 11.85 16.92
C GLY A 119 -8.11 12.17 17.59
N SER A 120 -7.47 11.15 18.13
CA SER A 120 -6.13 11.23 18.72
C SER A 120 -5.27 10.04 18.32
N LEU A 121 -3.99 10.30 18.10
CA LEU A 121 -3.00 9.25 17.91
C LEU A 121 -2.58 8.70 19.28
N GLY A 122 -2.66 7.39 19.45
CA GLY A 122 -2.28 6.67 20.66
C GLY A 122 -0.81 6.24 20.68
N THR A 123 -0.46 5.44 21.68
CA THR A 123 0.85 4.78 21.81
C THR A 123 0.83 3.43 21.10
N SER A 124 2.00 2.95 20.68
CA SER A 124 2.12 1.60 20.12
C SER A 124 1.62 0.55 21.11
N GLY A 125 0.79 -0.39 20.67
CA GLY A 125 0.19 -1.43 21.51
C GLY A 125 -1.13 -1.06 22.19
N SER A 126 -1.61 0.19 22.04
CA SER A 126 -2.90 0.65 22.56
C SER A 126 -4.11 -0.11 22.00
N LEU A 127 -3.98 -0.76 20.85
CA LEU A 127 -5.05 -1.49 20.16
C LEU A 127 -4.77 -2.99 20.05
N GLN A 128 -3.69 -3.50 20.67
CA GLN A 128 -3.26 -4.89 20.53
C GLN A 128 -4.32 -5.89 21.04
N PHE A 129 -5.16 -5.49 21.99
CA PHE A 129 -6.26 -6.31 22.51
C PHE A 129 -7.56 -6.22 21.69
N LEU A 130 -7.65 -5.28 20.74
CA LEU A 130 -8.83 -5.07 19.90
C LEU A 130 -8.70 -5.70 18.52
N PHE A 131 -7.49 -5.82 17.99
CA PHE A 131 -7.25 -6.35 16.64
C PHE A 131 -6.31 -7.55 16.66
N ASP A 132 -6.73 -8.60 15.95
CA ASP A 132 -5.87 -9.73 15.60
C ASP A 132 -5.27 -9.54 14.20
N HIS A 133 -3.97 -9.77 14.07
CA HIS A 133 -3.35 -9.90 12.76
C HIS A 133 -3.65 -11.28 12.15
N LYS A 134 -4.47 -11.33 11.09
CA LYS A 134 -4.89 -12.56 10.39
C LYS A 134 -4.62 -12.47 8.89
N CYS A 135 -4.38 -13.61 8.27
CA CYS A 135 -4.29 -13.73 6.81
C CYS A 135 -5.69 -13.86 6.18
N VAL A 136 -6.01 -13.02 5.19
CA VAL A 136 -7.29 -13.07 4.47
C VAL A 136 -7.08 -13.43 3.01
N PHE A 137 -7.60 -14.59 2.59
CA PHE A 137 -7.56 -15.04 1.20
C PHE A 137 -8.94 -14.84 0.55
N LYS A 138 -9.01 -13.99 -0.47
CA LYS A 138 -10.26 -13.76 -1.22
C LYS A 138 -10.30 -14.64 -2.47
N ILE A 139 -11.18 -15.63 -2.45
CA ILE A 139 -11.43 -16.54 -3.58
C ILE A 139 -12.67 -16.03 -4.32
N ALA A 140 -12.56 -15.84 -5.64
CA ALA A 140 -13.73 -15.51 -6.46
C ALA A 140 -14.60 -16.76 -6.63
N PRO A 141 -15.94 -16.64 -6.55
CA PRO A 141 -16.82 -17.77 -6.77
C PRO A 141 -16.65 -18.31 -8.20
N LYS A 142 -16.62 -19.64 -8.33
CA LYS A 142 -16.58 -20.31 -9.64
C LYS A 142 -17.98 -20.19 -10.25
N PRO A 143 -18.13 -19.73 -11.51
CA PRO A 143 -19.45 -19.49 -12.11
C PRO A 143 -20.32 -20.76 -12.29
N THR A 144 -19.81 -21.96 -11.99
CA THR A 144 -20.48 -23.24 -12.24
C THR A 144 -20.62 -24.15 -11.01
N VAL A 145 -20.34 -23.67 -9.80
CA VAL A 145 -20.59 -24.47 -8.58
C VAL A 145 -21.45 -23.61 -7.64
N SER A 146 -22.70 -24.04 -7.50
CA SER A 146 -23.71 -23.51 -6.58
C SER A 146 -23.27 -23.65 -5.12
#